data_AF-A0A2G5D808-F1
#
_entry.id   AF-A0A2G5D808-F1
#
_cell.length_a   1.000
_cell.length_b   1.000
_cell.length_c   1.000
_cell.angle_alpha   90.00
_cell.angle_beta   90.00
_cell.angle_gamma   90.00
#
_symmetry.space_group_name_H-M   'P 1'
#
loop_
_entity.id
_entity.type
_entity.pdbx_description
1 polymer ?
#
loop_
_entity_poly.entity_id
_entity_poly.type
_entity_poly.pdbx_seq_one_letter_code
_entity_poly.pdbx_strand_id
1 'polypeptide(L)'
;MVSATPPKEISSDEEWSKDGPPRKAKWWYSTFHTVTAMVGAGVLSLPYAMAYLGWGPGTMVLIISWCITLFTIWQMIQLHECVPGTRFDRYYQLGQHAFGPKLGPWIVLPQQLIVQVGCDIVYMVTGGKCLKKFMEMACHDCTRLKQSYWICIFGSIHFVLSQLPNFNSVAGVSLAAAIMSLSYSTIAWVGCVSRGPVENVSYAYKKTSSADYMFRVFNALGEISFAFAGHAVVLEIQATIPSTPEKPSRIPMWKGAVGAYFITAICYFPVALIGYWAFGQDVEDNVLVNLKRPEWLIAAANLMVVVHVIGSYQACIFVGMFIMFASTIGGLRNIIKDSSTYSFYQ
;
A
#
# COMPACT_ATOMS: atom_id res chain seq x y z
N MET A 1 -36.65 28.78 -29.46
CA MET A 1 -35.36 28.09 -29.18
C MET A 1 -34.71 28.77 -28.00
N VAL A 2 -34.88 28.23 -26.80
CA VAL A 2 -34.17 28.71 -25.61
C VAL A 2 -32.79 28.06 -25.66
N SER A 3 -31.77 28.86 -25.96
CA SER A 3 -30.37 28.44 -25.87
C SER A 3 -30.05 28.23 -24.39
N ALA A 4 -30.08 26.98 -23.94
CA ALA A 4 -29.52 26.61 -22.64
C ALA A 4 -28.01 26.79 -22.74
N THR A 5 -27.49 27.80 -22.05
CA THR A 5 -26.06 27.97 -21.83
C THR A 5 -25.54 26.70 -21.16
N PRO A 6 -24.45 26.07 -21.64
CA PRO A 6 -23.87 24.94 -20.92
C PRO A 6 -23.51 25.39 -19.49
N PRO A 7 -23.65 24.51 -18.48
CA PRO A 7 -23.23 24.84 -17.12
C PRO A 7 -21.78 25.32 -17.17
N LYS A 8 -21.47 26.45 -16.51
CA LYS A 8 -20.08 26.87 -16.31
C LYS A 8 -19.35 25.72 -15.61
N GLU A 9 -18.44 25.05 -16.32
CA GLU A 9 -17.47 24.15 -15.71
C GLU A 9 -16.67 24.97 -14.70
N ILE A 10 -16.97 24.79 -13.41
CA ILE A 10 -16.15 25.31 -12.33
C ILE A 10 -14.83 24.56 -12.45
N SER A 11 -13.71 25.27 -12.58
CA SER A 11 -12.41 24.59 -12.68
C SER A 11 -12.19 23.78 -11.41
N SER A 12 -11.72 22.54 -11.54
CA SER A 12 -11.41 21.67 -10.39
C SER A 12 -10.46 22.33 -9.36
N ASP A 13 -9.64 23.28 -9.80
CA ASP A 13 -8.79 24.09 -8.93
C ASP A 13 -9.56 25.15 -8.11
N GLU A 14 -10.66 25.72 -8.63
CA GLU A 14 -11.54 26.63 -7.88
C GLU A 14 -12.35 25.91 -6.80
N GLU A 15 -12.78 24.67 -7.04
CA GLU A 15 -13.46 23.85 -6.04
C GLU A 15 -12.50 23.39 -4.94
N TRP A 16 -11.29 22.94 -5.31
CA TRP A 16 -10.24 22.61 -4.36
C TRP A 16 -9.73 23.81 -3.57
N SER A 17 -9.61 24.99 -4.20
CA SER A 17 -9.12 26.22 -3.55
C SER A 17 -10.02 26.73 -2.43
N LYS A 18 -11.31 26.36 -2.42
CA LYS A 18 -12.25 26.83 -1.39
C LYS A 18 -12.12 26.07 -0.07
N ASP A 19 -11.80 24.78 -0.11
CA ASP A 19 -11.84 23.90 1.08
C ASP A 19 -10.63 22.94 1.23
N GLY A 20 -9.71 22.87 0.27
CA GLY A 20 -8.60 21.91 0.23
C GLY A 20 -7.22 22.46 0.63
N PRO A 21 -6.30 21.64 1.15
CA PRO A 21 -4.93 22.06 1.45
C PRO A 21 -4.17 22.45 0.16
N PRO A 22 -3.25 23.41 0.22
CA PRO A 22 -2.59 23.93 -0.98
C PRO A 22 -1.76 22.86 -1.71
N ARG A 23 -1.95 22.73 -3.02
CA ARG A 23 -1.22 21.80 -3.90
C ARG A 23 0.21 22.31 -4.08
N LYS A 24 1.16 21.78 -3.33
CA LYS A 24 2.58 22.21 -3.32
C LYS A 24 3.57 21.06 -3.50
N ALA A 25 3.08 19.84 -3.75
CA ALA A 25 3.95 18.66 -3.85
C ALA A 25 4.84 18.71 -5.10
N LYS A 26 6.09 18.29 -4.93
CA LYS A 26 7.07 18.09 -6.01
C LYS A 26 7.15 16.61 -6.39
N TRP A 27 7.70 16.31 -7.57
CA TRP A 27 7.83 14.94 -8.09
C TRP A 27 8.53 13.95 -7.13
N TRP A 28 9.44 14.41 -6.28
CA TRP A 28 10.14 13.55 -5.33
C TRP A 28 9.27 13.22 -4.10
N TYR A 29 8.33 14.09 -3.73
CA TYR A 29 7.37 13.76 -2.68
C TYR A 29 6.47 12.62 -3.13
N SER A 30 6.01 12.63 -4.39
CA SER A 30 5.22 11.52 -4.93
C SER A 30 6.04 10.22 -4.97
N THR A 31 7.35 10.26 -5.24
CA THR A 31 8.20 9.07 -5.07
C THR A 31 8.13 8.51 -3.65
N PHE A 32 8.36 9.34 -2.62
CA PHE A 32 8.36 8.86 -1.23
C PHE A 32 6.99 8.38 -0.76
N HIS A 33 5.92 9.05 -1.14
CA HIS A 33 4.55 8.61 -0.83
C HIS A 33 4.21 7.29 -1.53
N THR A 34 4.56 7.13 -2.81
CA THR A 34 4.34 5.87 -3.54
C THR A 34 5.19 4.74 -2.99
N VAL A 35 6.46 4.98 -2.64
CA VAL A 35 7.32 3.98 -1.97
C VAL A 35 6.73 3.58 -0.62
N THR A 36 6.27 4.53 0.18
CA THR A 36 5.64 4.25 1.49
C THR A 36 4.37 3.42 1.34
N ALA A 37 3.58 3.71 0.31
CA ALA A 37 2.35 2.99 0.02
C ALA A 37 2.61 1.55 -0.45
N MET A 38 3.61 1.35 -1.30
CA MET A 38 3.95 0.03 -1.85
C MET A 38 4.81 -0.80 -0.90
N VAL A 39 5.98 -0.26 -0.52
CA VAL A 39 7.05 -0.96 0.22
C VAL A 39 6.70 -1.05 1.71
N GLY A 40 5.78 -1.96 2.03
CA GLY A 40 5.32 -2.26 3.38
C GLY A 40 5.52 -3.73 3.77
N ALA A 41 4.61 -4.26 4.58
CA ALA A 41 4.66 -5.63 5.08
C ALA A 41 4.79 -6.71 3.97
N GLY A 42 4.25 -6.44 2.76
CA GLY A 42 4.23 -7.41 1.67
C GLY A 42 5.62 -7.82 1.16
N VAL A 43 6.65 -6.97 1.27
CA VAL A 43 8.00 -7.33 0.79
C VAL A 43 8.61 -8.48 1.62
N LEU A 44 8.28 -8.54 2.90
CA LEU A 44 8.85 -9.52 3.84
C LEU A 44 8.32 -10.94 3.65
N SER A 45 7.13 -11.07 3.02
CA SER A 45 6.51 -12.35 2.70
C SER A 45 6.83 -12.85 1.29
N LEU A 46 7.45 -12.04 0.42
CA LEU A 46 7.79 -12.46 -0.94
C LEU A 46 8.60 -13.77 -1.00
N PRO A 47 9.61 -14.01 -0.12
CA PRO A 47 10.31 -15.30 -0.10
C PRO A 47 9.39 -16.48 0.19
N TYR A 48 8.39 -16.28 1.05
CA TYR A 48 7.40 -17.29 1.39
C TYR A 48 6.47 -17.60 0.23
N ALA A 49 6.04 -16.59 -0.53
CA ALA A 49 5.34 -16.81 -1.79
C ALA A 49 6.18 -17.64 -2.79
N MET A 50 7.49 -17.36 -2.88
CA MET A 50 8.42 -18.14 -3.71
C MET A 50 8.52 -19.61 -3.29
N ALA A 51 8.34 -19.94 -2.00
CA ALA A 51 8.37 -21.33 -1.54
C ALA A 51 7.22 -22.21 -2.08
N TYR A 52 6.09 -21.60 -2.47
CA TYR A 52 4.96 -22.30 -3.09
C TYR A 52 4.94 -22.20 -4.62
N LEU A 53 5.53 -21.15 -5.19
CA LEU A 53 5.59 -20.98 -6.64
C LEU A 53 6.87 -21.56 -7.26
N GLY A 54 7.92 -21.75 -6.46
CA GLY A 54 9.23 -22.18 -6.90
C GLY A 54 9.99 -21.12 -7.71
N TRP A 55 11.21 -21.45 -8.13
CA TRP A 55 12.07 -20.53 -8.87
C TRP A 55 11.46 -20.04 -10.19
N GLY A 56 11.00 -20.96 -11.04
CA GLY A 56 10.48 -20.61 -12.37
C GLY A 56 9.19 -19.79 -12.31
N PRO A 57 8.06 -20.42 -11.91
CA PRO A 57 6.78 -19.71 -11.84
C PRO A 57 6.81 -18.52 -10.89
N GLY A 58 7.49 -18.62 -9.73
CA GLY A 58 7.59 -17.52 -8.78
C GLY A 58 8.30 -16.29 -9.34
N THR A 59 9.46 -16.47 -9.97
CA THR A 59 10.21 -15.35 -10.59
C THR A 59 9.43 -14.75 -11.75
N MET A 60 8.78 -15.59 -12.57
CA MET A 60 7.93 -15.14 -13.66
C MET A 60 6.78 -14.27 -13.15
N VAL A 61 6.04 -14.73 -12.14
CA VAL A 61 4.94 -13.96 -11.53
C VAL A 61 5.45 -12.67 -10.90
N LEU A 62 6.61 -12.68 -10.24
CA LEU A 62 7.21 -11.47 -9.66
C LEU A 62 7.51 -10.40 -10.74
N ILE A 63 8.12 -10.79 -11.86
CA ILE A 63 8.43 -9.89 -12.98
C ILE A 63 7.14 -9.40 -13.64
N ILE A 64 6.20 -10.30 -13.94
CA ILE A 64 4.94 -9.95 -14.60
C ILE A 64 4.14 -8.99 -13.71
N SER A 65 4.02 -9.26 -12.41
CA SER A 65 3.32 -8.39 -11.47
C SER A 65 3.97 -7.01 -11.39
N TRP A 66 5.30 -6.92 -11.35
CA TRP A 66 6.00 -5.64 -11.38
C TRP A 66 5.71 -4.84 -12.67
N CYS A 67 5.76 -5.49 -13.84
CA CYS A 67 5.46 -4.86 -15.13
C CYS A 67 3.99 -4.42 -15.26
N ILE A 68 3.05 -5.31 -14.93
CA ILE A 68 1.60 -5.03 -15.01
C ILE A 68 1.22 -3.91 -14.04
N THR A 69 1.74 -3.94 -12.82
CA THR A 69 1.42 -2.91 -11.84
C THR A 69 1.99 -1.55 -12.23
N LEU A 70 3.22 -1.49 -12.79
CA LEU A 70 3.77 -0.25 -13.35
C LEU A 70 2.91 0.30 -14.49
N PHE A 71 2.51 -0.57 -15.41
CA PHE A 71 1.63 -0.21 -16.51
C PHE A 71 0.28 0.30 -16.03
N THR A 72 -0.35 -0.36 -15.06
CA THR A 72 -1.65 0.06 -14.53
C THR A 72 -1.56 1.33 -13.69
N ILE A 73 -0.45 1.58 -12.97
CA ILE A 73 -0.19 2.89 -12.34
C ILE A 73 -0.04 3.98 -13.40
N TRP A 74 0.64 3.71 -14.51
CA TRP A 74 0.71 4.65 -15.62
C TRP A 74 -0.69 5.02 -16.14
N GLN A 75 -1.57 4.03 -16.35
CA GLN A 75 -2.96 4.27 -16.77
C GLN A 75 -3.70 5.17 -15.77
N MET A 76 -3.61 4.88 -14.46
CA MET A 76 -4.23 5.71 -13.44
C MET A 76 -3.75 7.17 -13.47
N ILE A 77 -2.45 7.37 -13.68
CA ILE A 77 -1.85 8.71 -13.76
C ILE A 77 -2.39 9.49 -14.96
N GLN A 78 -2.59 8.82 -16.11
CA GLN A 78 -3.20 9.43 -17.28
C GLN A 78 -4.69 9.72 -17.06
N LEU A 79 -5.40 8.82 -16.39
CA LEU A 79 -6.84 8.94 -16.13
C LEU A 79 -7.18 10.07 -15.15
N HIS A 80 -6.25 10.49 -14.28
CA HIS A 80 -6.48 11.60 -13.36
C HIS A 80 -6.89 12.91 -14.05
N GLU A 81 -6.41 13.14 -15.28
CA GLU A 81 -6.64 14.38 -16.05
C GLU A 81 -7.04 14.04 -17.49
N CYS A 82 -7.80 12.96 -17.70
CA CYS A 82 -8.19 12.53 -19.04
C CYS A 82 -9.23 13.43 -19.72
N VAL A 83 -9.94 14.25 -18.93
CA VAL A 83 -10.90 15.24 -19.41
C VAL A 83 -10.31 16.64 -19.19
N PRO A 84 -10.20 17.48 -20.24
CA PRO A 84 -9.70 18.85 -20.09
C PRO A 84 -10.48 19.63 -19.01
N GLY A 85 -9.77 20.32 -18.12
CA GLY A 85 -10.36 21.13 -17.03
C GLY A 85 -10.85 20.34 -15.81
N THR A 86 -11.00 19.02 -15.91
CA THR A 86 -11.45 18.16 -14.82
C THR A 86 -10.30 17.35 -14.24
N ARG A 87 -10.21 17.31 -12.90
CA ARG A 87 -9.26 16.47 -12.16
C ARG A 87 -10.01 15.45 -11.31
N PHE A 88 -9.69 14.18 -11.48
CA PHE A 88 -10.24 13.09 -10.67
C PHE A 88 -9.30 12.79 -9.51
N ASP A 89 -9.42 13.60 -8.45
CA ASP A 89 -8.54 13.52 -7.28
C ASP A 89 -8.77 12.28 -6.41
N ARG A 90 -9.90 11.59 -6.62
CA ARG A 90 -10.29 10.38 -5.88
C ARG A 90 -10.68 9.26 -6.82
N TYR A 91 -10.35 8.03 -6.44
CA TYR A 91 -10.72 6.82 -7.18
C TYR A 91 -12.24 6.71 -7.38
N TYR A 92 -13.01 7.10 -6.36
CA TYR A 92 -14.48 7.18 -6.44
C TYR A 92 -14.98 8.07 -7.58
N GLN A 93 -14.40 9.27 -7.74
CA GLN A 93 -14.80 10.23 -8.78
C GLN A 93 -14.47 9.69 -10.17
N LEU A 94 -13.28 9.09 -10.33
CA LEU A 94 -12.90 8.45 -11.58
C LEU A 94 -13.83 7.28 -11.91
N GLY A 95 -14.22 6.49 -10.92
CA GLY A 95 -15.19 5.41 -11.06
C GLY A 95 -16.57 5.90 -11.51
N GLN A 96 -17.07 6.99 -10.90
CA GLN A 96 -18.32 7.64 -11.31
C GLN A 96 -18.26 8.13 -12.76
N HIS A 97 -17.13 8.69 -13.18
CA HIS A 97 -16.96 9.13 -14.55
C HIS A 97 -16.94 7.96 -15.54
N ALA A 98 -16.21 6.89 -15.23
CA ALA A 98 -16.02 5.74 -16.12
C ALA A 98 -17.27 4.87 -16.27
N PHE A 99 -18.02 4.64 -15.18
CA PHE A 99 -19.15 3.70 -15.16
C PHE A 99 -20.50 4.37 -14.88
N GLY A 100 -20.53 5.69 -14.73
CA GLY A 100 -21.73 6.47 -14.41
C GLY A 100 -21.96 6.66 -12.90
N PRO A 101 -22.86 7.60 -12.54
CA PRO A 101 -22.99 8.11 -11.17
C PRO A 101 -23.50 7.07 -10.17
N LYS A 102 -24.24 6.05 -10.63
CA LYS A 102 -24.77 4.97 -9.79
C LYS A 102 -23.86 3.74 -9.78
N LEU A 103 -23.50 3.23 -10.96
CA LEU A 103 -22.76 1.96 -11.07
C LEU A 103 -21.27 2.10 -10.68
N GLY A 104 -20.64 3.24 -10.97
CA GLY A 104 -19.23 3.48 -10.63
C GLY A 104 -18.91 3.32 -9.15
N PRO A 105 -19.65 3.98 -8.24
CA PRO A 105 -19.52 3.79 -6.80
C PRO A 105 -19.67 2.33 -6.36
N TRP A 106 -20.65 1.61 -6.90
CA TRP A 106 -20.92 0.21 -6.54
C TRP A 106 -19.83 -0.76 -6.99
N ILE A 107 -19.08 -0.42 -8.04
CA ILE A 107 -17.93 -1.21 -8.49
C ILE A 107 -16.68 -0.86 -7.67
N VAL A 108 -16.36 0.43 -7.57
CA VAL A 108 -15.09 0.89 -7.01
C VAL A 108 -15.03 0.76 -5.49
N LEU A 109 -16.08 1.18 -4.77
CA LEU A 109 -16.02 1.28 -3.30
C LEU A 109 -15.81 -0.08 -2.63
N PRO A 110 -16.51 -1.17 -3.01
CA PRO A 110 -16.27 -2.47 -2.39
C PRO A 110 -14.84 -2.97 -2.60
N GLN A 111 -14.27 -2.79 -3.80
CA GLN A 111 -12.90 -3.19 -4.09
C GLN A 111 -11.89 -2.38 -3.27
N GLN A 112 -12.07 -1.06 -3.20
CA GLN A 112 -11.21 -0.19 -2.42
C GLN A 112 -11.32 -0.49 -0.92
N LEU A 113 -12.51 -0.78 -0.40
CA LEU A 113 -12.73 -1.18 0.99
C LEU A 113 -12.04 -2.53 1.32
N ILE A 114 -12.14 -3.53 0.43
CA ILE A 114 -11.48 -4.82 0.62
C ILE A 114 -9.96 -4.64 0.70
N VAL A 115 -9.37 -3.86 -0.21
CA VAL A 115 -7.93 -3.59 -0.21
C VAL A 115 -7.54 -2.84 1.07
N GLN A 116 -8.33 -1.84 1.48
CA GLN A 116 -8.02 -1.01 2.63
C GLN A 116 -8.05 -1.79 3.95
N VAL A 117 -9.13 -2.54 4.18
CA VAL A 117 -9.31 -3.41 5.36
C VAL A 117 -8.28 -4.54 5.34
N GLY A 118 -7.97 -5.10 4.16
CA GLY A 118 -6.93 -6.10 4.00
C GLY A 118 -5.55 -5.59 4.41
N CYS A 119 -5.16 -4.41 3.91
CA CYS A 119 -3.93 -3.72 4.32
C CYS A 119 -3.87 -3.52 5.84
N ASP A 120 -4.97 -3.08 6.46
CA ASP A 120 -5.05 -2.88 7.91
C ASP A 120 -4.76 -4.16 8.69
N ILE A 121 -5.41 -5.25 8.32
CA ILE A 121 -5.25 -6.53 9.01
C ILE A 121 -3.80 -7.00 8.88
N VAL A 122 -3.22 -6.94 7.67
CA VAL A 122 -1.83 -7.36 7.42
C VAL A 122 -0.84 -6.50 8.21
N TYR A 123 -1.08 -5.18 8.27
CA TYR A 123 -0.23 -4.25 8.99
C TYR A 123 -0.28 -4.50 10.50
N MET A 124 -1.47 -4.73 11.06
CA MET A 124 -1.67 -5.07 12.47
C MET A 124 -0.95 -6.37 12.86
N VAL A 125 -1.09 -7.42 12.03
CA VAL A 125 -0.42 -8.71 12.25
C VAL A 125 1.09 -8.56 12.13
N THR A 126 1.58 -7.88 11.09
CA THR A 126 3.01 -7.71 10.82
C THR A 126 3.68 -6.86 11.90
N GLY A 127 3.09 -5.73 12.27
CA GLY A 127 3.58 -4.87 13.35
C GLY A 127 3.62 -5.61 14.68
N GLY A 128 2.57 -6.36 15.03
CA GLY A 128 2.56 -7.19 16.23
C GLY A 128 3.63 -8.30 16.21
N LYS A 129 3.89 -8.95 15.07
CA LYS A 129 4.94 -9.98 14.94
C LYS A 129 6.33 -9.37 15.10
N CYS A 130 6.58 -8.24 14.45
CA CYS A 130 7.88 -7.57 14.53
C CYS A 130 8.11 -7.01 15.94
N LEU A 131 7.08 -6.45 16.58
CA LEU A 131 7.17 -5.95 17.96
C LEU A 131 7.47 -7.09 18.94
N LYS A 132 6.78 -8.23 18.83
CA LYS A 132 7.10 -9.44 19.60
C LYS A 132 8.57 -9.83 19.41
N LYS A 133 9.02 -9.94 18.16
CA LYS A 133 10.36 -10.39 17.82
C LYS A 133 11.43 -9.45 18.36
N PHE A 134 11.20 -8.14 18.27
CA PHE A 134 12.06 -7.12 18.87
C PHE A 134 12.15 -7.31 20.39
N MET A 135 11.03 -7.47 21.09
CA MET A 135 11.01 -7.60 22.54
C MET A 135 11.67 -8.89 23.04
N GLU A 136 11.48 -10.01 22.32
CA GLU A 136 12.16 -11.28 22.64
C GLU A 136 13.69 -11.21 22.39
N MET A 137 14.16 -10.32 21.52
CA MET A 137 15.59 -10.10 21.28
C MET A 137 16.19 -9.06 22.25
N ALA A 138 15.45 -8.01 22.59
CA ALA A 138 15.92 -6.92 23.43
C ALA A 138 15.87 -7.27 24.93
N CYS A 139 14.99 -8.17 25.34
CA CYS A 139 14.80 -8.56 26.73
C CYS A 139 14.72 -10.08 26.88
N HIS A 140 15.84 -10.71 27.24
CA HIS A 140 15.92 -12.17 27.39
C HIS A 140 15.12 -12.72 28.58
N ASP A 141 14.95 -11.92 29.64
CA ASP A 141 14.24 -12.31 30.88
C ASP A 141 12.77 -11.86 30.92
N CYS A 142 12.26 -11.26 29.84
CA CYS A 142 10.88 -10.81 29.77
C CYS A 142 9.89 -11.98 29.63
N THR A 143 8.68 -11.81 30.16
CA THR A 143 7.62 -12.80 30.02
C THR A 143 7.21 -12.97 28.57
N ARG A 144 7.22 -14.23 28.10
CA ARG A 144 6.82 -14.55 26.73
C ARG A 144 5.31 -14.48 26.59
N LEU A 145 4.84 -13.42 25.95
CA LEU A 145 3.42 -13.25 25.64
C LEU A 145 3.05 -13.95 24.33
N LYS A 146 1.78 -14.39 24.23
CA LYS A 146 1.23 -14.91 22.96
C LYS A 146 1.23 -13.82 21.89
N GLN A 147 1.36 -14.23 20.63
CA GLN A 147 1.36 -13.32 19.46
C GLN A 147 0.13 -12.41 19.42
N SER A 148 -1.05 -12.92 19.80
CA SER A 148 -2.29 -12.16 19.84
C SER A 148 -2.21 -10.93 20.74
N TYR A 149 -1.55 -11.03 21.90
CA TYR A 149 -1.38 -9.88 22.80
C TYR A 149 -0.50 -8.80 22.17
N TRP A 150 0.57 -9.18 21.46
CA TRP A 150 1.41 -8.21 20.76
C TRP A 150 0.68 -7.49 19.62
N ILE A 151 -0.22 -8.19 18.92
CA ILE A 151 -1.11 -7.57 17.93
C ILE A 151 -2.05 -6.57 18.60
N CYS A 152 -2.66 -6.92 19.75
CA CYS A 152 -3.51 -6.00 20.51
C CYS A 152 -2.74 -4.78 21.05
N ILE A 153 -1.53 -4.97 21.55
CA ILE A 153 -0.65 -3.87 22.01
C ILE A 153 -0.34 -2.94 20.85
N PHE A 154 0.09 -3.49 19.71
CA PHE A 154 0.37 -2.70 18.51
C PHE A 154 -0.89 -1.95 18.03
N GLY A 155 -2.05 -2.60 18.05
CA GLY A 155 -3.33 -1.97 17.72
C GLY A 155 -3.75 -0.85 18.67
N SER A 156 -3.43 -0.97 19.96
CA SER A 156 -3.72 0.06 20.95
C SER A 156 -2.95 1.35 20.65
N ILE A 157 -1.72 1.24 20.14
CA ILE A 157 -0.94 2.39 19.66
C ILE A 157 -1.70 3.09 18.52
N HIS A 158 -2.19 2.34 17.53
CA HIS A 158 -2.98 2.91 16.43
C HIS A 158 -4.26 3.58 16.90
N PHE A 159 -4.96 3.00 17.87
CA PHE A 159 -6.16 3.58 18.46
C PHE A 159 -5.88 4.91 19.17
N VAL A 160 -4.77 5.03 19.88
CA VAL A 160 -4.39 6.31 20.53
C VAL A 160 -3.96 7.34 19.48
N LEU A 161 -3.13 6.94 18.52
CA LEU A 161 -2.66 7.84 17.46
C LEU A 161 -3.80 8.34 16.56
N SER A 162 -4.87 7.56 16.38
CA SER A 162 -6.04 7.98 15.62
C SER A 162 -6.88 9.05 16.31
N GLN A 163 -6.70 9.27 17.62
CA GLN A 163 -7.33 10.37 18.34
C GLN A 163 -6.60 11.70 18.15
N LEU A 164 -5.39 11.70 17.58
CA LEU A 164 -4.60 12.92 17.39
C LEU A 164 -5.16 13.68 16.18
N PRO A 165 -5.64 14.93 16.36
CA PRO A 165 -6.39 15.65 15.35
C PRO A 165 -5.54 16.12 14.15
N ASN A 166 -4.21 16.06 14.23
CA ASN A 166 -3.36 16.57 13.17
C ASN A 166 -1.93 15.99 13.17
N PHE A 167 -1.57 15.21 12.15
CA PHE A 167 -0.18 14.95 11.80
C PHE A 167 0.29 16.02 10.81
N ASN A 168 0.65 17.19 11.33
CA ASN A 168 1.01 18.40 10.55
C ASN A 168 2.27 18.26 9.65
N SER A 169 2.79 17.05 9.45
CA SER A 169 3.76 16.76 8.39
C SER A 169 3.61 15.31 7.91
N VAL A 170 2.49 15.02 7.24
CA VAL A 170 2.27 13.72 6.55
C VAL A 170 3.46 13.40 5.62
N ALA A 171 4.03 14.42 4.97
CA ALA A 171 5.23 14.27 4.13
C ALA A 171 6.46 13.81 4.91
N GLY A 172 6.70 14.34 6.12
CA GLY A 172 7.82 13.91 6.97
C GLY A 172 7.65 12.48 7.48
N VAL A 173 6.43 12.11 7.87
CA VAL A 173 6.10 10.74 8.29
C VAL A 173 6.28 9.76 7.13
N SER A 174 5.80 10.07 5.93
CA SER A 174 6.01 9.24 4.75
C SER A 174 7.48 9.15 4.35
N LEU A 175 8.25 10.24 4.42
CA LEU A 175 9.70 10.17 4.17
C LEU A 175 10.40 9.24 5.17
N ALA A 176 10.10 9.36 6.47
CA ALA A 176 10.64 8.46 7.48
C ALA A 176 10.24 7.01 7.22
N ALA A 177 8.97 6.75 6.90
CA ALA A 177 8.47 5.41 6.58
C ALA A 177 9.17 4.81 5.35
N ALA A 178 9.36 5.58 4.27
CA ALA A 178 10.10 5.15 3.09
C ALA A 178 11.56 4.79 3.43
N ILE A 179 12.25 5.61 4.26
CA ILE A 179 13.62 5.31 4.69
C ILE A 179 13.65 4.02 5.52
N MET A 180 12.70 3.83 6.44
CA MET A 180 12.61 2.61 7.24
C MET A 180 12.37 1.38 6.37
N SER A 181 11.53 1.46 5.33
CA SER A 181 11.29 0.32 4.45
C SER A 181 12.43 -0.07 3.55
N LEU A 182 13.16 0.91 3.04
CA LEU A 182 14.40 0.63 2.33
C LEU A 182 15.39 -0.04 3.28
N SER A 183 15.53 0.50 4.49
CA SER A 183 16.48 0.00 5.48
C SER A 183 16.20 -1.44 5.89
N TYR A 184 14.96 -1.78 6.32
CA TYR A 184 14.65 -3.15 6.73
C TYR A 184 14.69 -4.13 5.55
N SER A 185 14.34 -3.69 4.34
CA SER A 185 14.43 -4.54 3.14
C SER A 185 15.89 -4.85 2.81
N THR A 186 16.76 -3.83 2.88
CA THR A 186 18.21 -4.00 2.72
C THR A 186 18.79 -4.92 3.77
N ILE A 187 18.44 -4.74 5.04
CA ILE A 187 18.88 -5.63 6.11
C ILE A 187 18.40 -7.07 5.87
N ALA A 188 17.17 -7.26 5.40
CA ALA A 188 16.62 -8.58 5.11
C ALA A 188 17.46 -9.31 4.05
N TRP A 189 17.66 -8.72 2.87
CA TRP A 189 18.38 -9.43 1.80
C TRP A 189 19.89 -9.51 2.08
N VAL A 190 20.52 -8.47 2.65
CA VAL A 190 21.94 -8.52 3.05
C VAL A 190 22.15 -9.57 4.14
N GLY A 191 21.24 -9.66 5.11
CA GLY A 191 21.26 -10.68 6.15
C GLY A 191 21.15 -12.09 5.59
N CYS A 192 20.33 -12.29 4.55
CA CYS A 192 20.24 -13.55 3.83
C CYS A 192 21.56 -13.88 3.08
N VAL A 193 22.17 -12.91 2.38
CA VAL A 193 23.48 -13.09 1.73
C VAL A 193 24.55 -13.47 2.76
N SER A 194 24.65 -12.70 3.85
CA SER A 194 25.69 -12.88 4.87
C SER A 194 25.55 -14.20 5.62
N ARG A 195 24.32 -14.69 5.81
CA ARG A 195 24.07 -16.00 6.40
C ARG A 195 24.47 -17.12 5.44
N GLY A 196 24.17 -16.94 4.15
CA GLY A 196 24.19 -18.02 3.17
C GLY A 196 23.00 -18.98 3.31
N PRO A 197 22.92 -20.00 2.45
CA PRO A 197 21.86 -21.00 2.49
C PRO A 197 21.91 -21.82 3.77
N VAL A 198 20.75 -22.18 4.31
CA VAL A 198 20.68 -23.14 5.41
C VAL A 198 21.25 -24.50 5.00
N GLU A 199 21.84 -25.22 5.95
CA GLU A 199 22.37 -26.56 5.70
C GLU A 199 21.26 -27.46 5.15
N ASN A 200 21.55 -28.16 4.05
CA ASN A 200 20.60 -29.01 3.33
C ASN A 200 19.33 -28.27 2.86
N VAL A 201 19.46 -27.00 2.45
CA VAL A 201 18.35 -26.23 1.87
C VAL A 201 17.67 -27.01 0.73
N SER A 202 16.35 -27.11 0.82
CA SER A 202 15.52 -27.74 -0.20
C SER A 202 14.71 -26.68 -0.93
N TYR A 203 14.82 -26.70 -2.25
CA TYR A 203 13.97 -25.90 -3.16
C TYR A 203 12.85 -26.73 -3.78
N ALA A 204 12.62 -27.93 -3.27
CA ALA A 204 11.42 -28.67 -3.61
C ALA A 204 10.18 -27.89 -3.16
N TYR A 205 9.06 -28.11 -3.84
CA TYR A 205 7.79 -27.57 -3.40
C TYR A 205 7.45 -28.08 -2.00
N LYS A 206 6.96 -27.17 -1.15
CA LYS A 206 6.66 -27.48 0.25
C LYS A 206 5.65 -28.62 0.35
N LYS A 207 6.02 -29.67 1.08
CA LYS A 207 5.20 -30.88 1.22
C LYS A 207 3.95 -30.57 2.05
N THR A 208 2.78 -30.66 1.41
CA THR A 208 1.46 -30.62 2.05
C THR A 208 0.46 -31.44 1.21
N SER A 209 -0.79 -31.54 1.63
CA SER A 209 -1.84 -32.17 0.83
C SER A 209 -2.06 -31.41 -0.49
N SER A 210 -2.48 -32.10 -1.56
CA SER A 210 -2.66 -31.45 -2.88
C SER A 210 -3.65 -30.27 -2.83
N ALA A 211 -4.70 -30.37 -2.01
CA ALA A 211 -5.68 -29.30 -1.84
C ALA A 211 -5.08 -28.09 -1.11
N ASP A 212 -4.38 -28.32 0.01
CA ASP A 212 -3.70 -27.23 0.74
C ASP A 212 -2.62 -26.57 -0.11
N TYR A 213 -1.89 -27.35 -0.90
CA TYR A 213 -0.89 -26.83 -1.83
C TYR A 213 -1.52 -25.88 -2.85
N MET A 214 -2.64 -26.26 -3.45
CA MET A 214 -3.37 -25.41 -4.40
C MET A 214 -3.82 -24.10 -3.75
N PHE A 215 -4.40 -24.13 -2.55
CA PHE A 215 -4.77 -22.91 -1.83
C PHE A 215 -3.57 -22.02 -1.53
N ARG A 216 -2.42 -22.61 -1.18
CA ARG A 216 -1.20 -21.85 -0.91
C ARG A 216 -0.57 -21.24 -2.16
N VAL A 217 -0.71 -21.88 -3.32
CA VAL A 217 -0.35 -21.27 -4.60
C VAL A 217 -1.21 -20.03 -4.86
N PHE A 218 -2.53 -20.10 -4.66
CA PHE A 218 -3.39 -18.92 -4.80
C PHE A 218 -3.06 -17.83 -3.79
N ASN A 219 -2.76 -18.19 -2.54
CA ASN A 219 -2.31 -17.22 -1.54
C ASN A 219 -0.98 -16.58 -1.96
N ALA A 220 -0.01 -17.34 -2.47
CA ALA A 220 1.26 -16.80 -2.94
C ALA A 220 1.10 -15.81 -4.12
N LEU A 221 0.19 -16.10 -5.06
CA LEU A 221 -0.18 -15.15 -6.12
C LEU A 221 -0.79 -13.87 -5.55
N GLY A 222 -1.66 -14.01 -4.55
CA GLY A 222 -2.25 -12.90 -3.80
C GLY A 222 -1.21 -12.08 -3.04
N GLU A 223 -0.24 -12.72 -2.38
CA GLU A 223 0.85 -12.07 -1.65
C GLU A 223 1.74 -11.25 -2.58
N ILE A 224 2.14 -11.80 -3.74
CA ILE A 224 2.92 -11.04 -4.73
C ILE A 224 2.12 -9.85 -5.26
N SER A 225 0.83 -10.05 -5.56
CA SER A 225 -0.05 -8.97 -6.04
C SER A 225 -0.22 -7.87 -4.99
N PHE A 226 -0.40 -8.26 -3.72
CA PHE A 226 -0.50 -7.34 -2.59
C PHE A 226 0.80 -6.58 -2.34
N ALA A 227 1.96 -7.22 -2.49
CA ALA A 227 3.24 -6.53 -2.29
C ALA A 227 3.41 -5.33 -3.24
N PHE A 228 2.91 -5.42 -4.47
CA PHE A 228 2.94 -4.31 -5.43
C PHE A 228 1.71 -3.41 -5.39
N ALA A 229 0.86 -3.51 -4.37
CA ALA A 229 -0.32 -2.67 -4.23
C ALA A 229 0.08 -1.23 -3.85
N GLY A 230 -0.23 -0.27 -4.72
CA GLY A 230 -0.08 1.16 -4.44
C GLY A 230 -1.16 2.03 -5.10
N HIS A 231 -1.93 1.47 -6.03
CA HIS A 231 -2.91 2.15 -6.87
C HIS A 231 -4.00 2.89 -6.09
N ALA A 232 -4.39 2.34 -4.94
CA ALA A 232 -5.49 2.87 -4.12
C ALA A 232 -5.25 4.30 -3.60
N VAL A 233 -4.00 4.79 -3.64
CA VAL A 233 -3.62 6.14 -3.19
C VAL A 233 -2.96 6.98 -4.28
N VAL A 234 -2.80 6.45 -5.50
CA VAL A 234 -2.08 7.13 -6.59
C VAL A 234 -2.77 8.43 -6.99
N LEU A 235 -4.09 8.42 -7.10
CA LEU A 235 -4.86 9.61 -7.48
C LEU A 235 -4.77 10.69 -6.39
N GLU A 236 -4.87 10.28 -5.14
CA GLU A 236 -4.73 11.17 -3.98
C GLU A 236 -3.35 11.81 -3.91
N ILE A 237 -2.28 11.05 -4.20
CA ILE A 237 -0.92 11.58 -4.27
C ILE A 237 -0.81 12.59 -5.41
N GLN A 238 -1.33 12.26 -6.60
CA GLN A 238 -1.29 13.14 -7.76
C GLN A 238 -2.10 14.43 -7.55
N ALA A 239 -3.23 14.37 -6.84
CA ALA A 239 -4.05 15.53 -6.47
C ALA A 239 -3.26 16.59 -5.69
N THR A 240 -2.23 16.20 -4.93
CA THR A 240 -1.38 17.13 -4.18
C THR A 240 -0.38 17.91 -5.05
N ILE A 241 -0.15 17.45 -6.28
CA ILE A 241 0.79 18.05 -7.23
C ILE A 241 0.09 19.20 -7.98
N PRO A 242 0.73 20.38 -8.10
CA PRO A 242 0.23 21.46 -8.94
C PRO A 242 0.05 20.99 -10.39
N SER A 243 -1.03 21.44 -11.03
CA SER A 243 -1.30 21.18 -12.43
C SER A 243 -1.70 22.48 -13.12
N THR A 244 -1.22 22.69 -14.34
CA THR A 244 -1.73 23.74 -15.25
C THR A 244 -1.92 23.12 -16.64
N PRO A 245 -2.71 23.74 -17.54
CA PRO A 245 -2.86 23.26 -18.91
C PRO A 245 -1.52 23.05 -19.64
N GLU A 246 -0.52 23.88 -19.36
CA GLU A 246 0.82 23.81 -19.95
C GLU A 246 1.74 22.81 -19.22
N LYS A 247 1.47 22.52 -17.94
CA LYS A 247 2.28 21.64 -17.08
C LYS A 247 1.36 20.70 -16.28
N PRO A 248 0.82 19.65 -16.94
CA PRO A 248 -0.11 18.74 -16.29
C PRO A 248 0.59 17.91 -15.21
N SER A 249 -0.12 17.60 -14.12
CA SER A 249 0.40 16.87 -12.95
C SER A 249 0.90 15.46 -13.30
N ARG A 250 0.38 14.87 -14.39
CA ARG A 250 0.79 13.54 -14.89
C ARG A 250 2.29 13.41 -15.15
N ILE A 251 2.97 14.49 -15.56
CA ILE A 251 4.41 14.46 -15.88
C ILE A 251 5.26 14.29 -14.61
N PRO A 252 5.19 15.19 -13.60
CA PRO A 252 5.90 15.00 -12.34
C PRO A 252 5.42 13.76 -11.58
N MET A 253 4.14 13.40 -11.65
CA MET A 253 3.63 12.18 -11.03
C MET A 253 4.27 10.92 -11.64
N TRP A 254 4.32 10.83 -12.97
CA TRP A 254 4.95 9.70 -13.66
C TRP A 254 6.44 9.57 -13.33
N LYS A 255 7.17 10.69 -13.31
CA LYS A 255 8.58 10.70 -12.85
C LYS A 255 8.70 10.14 -11.43
N GLY A 256 7.78 10.55 -10.55
CA GLY A 256 7.72 10.06 -9.19
C GLY A 256 7.47 8.56 -9.09
N ALA A 257 6.51 8.06 -9.87
CA ALA A 257 6.13 6.65 -9.94
C ALA A 257 7.26 5.77 -10.50
N VAL A 258 7.93 6.18 -11.58
CA VAL A 258 9.09 5.45 -12.12
C VAL A 258 10.21 5.34 -11.09
N GLY A 259 10.51 6.44 -10.37
CA GLY A 259 11.47 6.42 -9.27
C GLY A 259 11.06 5.46 -8.15
N ALA A 260 9.78 5.43 -7.80
CA ALA A 260 9.25 4.52 -6.78
C ALA A 260 9.38 3.05 -7.22
N TYR A 261 9.02 2.71 -8.47
CA TYR A 261 9.11 1.35 -8.99
C TYR A 261 10.54 0.83 -9.10
N PHE A 262 11.49 1.72 -9.41
CA PHE A 262 12.91 1.39 -9.39
C PHE A 262 13.38 1.03 -7.97
N ILE A 263 13.01 1.84 -6.98
CA ILE A 263 13.31 1.57 -5.57
C ILE A 263 12.64 0.27 -5.11
N THR A 264 11.37 0.07 -5.43
CA THR A 264 10.63 -1.16 -5.15
C THR A 264 11.34 -2.37 -5.76
N ALA A 265 11.86 -2.27 -6.99
CA ALA A 265 12.60 -3.37 -7.61
C ALA A 265 13.87 -3.75 -6.82
N ILE A 266 14.63 -2.74 -6.37
CA ILE A 266 15.85 -2.93 -5.55
C ILE A 266 15.52 -3.53 -4.17
N CYS A 267 14.34 -3.27 -3.62
CA CYS A 267 13.92 -3.91 -2.37
C CYS A 267 13.38 -5.32 -2.61
N TYR A 268 12.47 -5.49 -3.57
CA TYR A 268 11.61 -6.68 -3.65
C TYR A 268 12.31 -7.85 -4.30
N PHE A 269 13.00 -7.64 -5.42
CA PHE A 269 13.65 -8.74 -6.14
C PHE A 269 14.77 -9.35 -5.28
N PRO A 270 15.68 -8.57 -4.67
CA PRO A 270 16.67 -9.14 -3.77
C PRO A 270 16.03 -9.84 -2.56
N VAL A 271 15.04 -9.24 -1.90
CA VAL A 271 14.38 -9.89 -0.76
C VAL A 271 13.76 -11.22 -1.18
N ALA A 272 12.95 -11.24 -2.25
CA ALA A 272 12.28 -12.43 -2.75
C ALA A 272 13.27 -13.54 -3.16
N LEU A 273 14.23 -13.21 -4.03
CA LEU A 273 15.13 -14.19 -4.64
C LEU A 273 16.21 -14.65 -3.64
N ILE A 274 16.84 -13.72 -2.93
CA ILE A 274 17.91 -14.06 -1.97
C ILE A 274 17.32 -14.66 -0.70
N GLY A 275 16.17 -14.17 -0.23
CA GLY A 275 15.47 -14.78 0.90
C GLY A 275 15.05 -16.23 0.61
N TYR A 276 14.50 -16.48 -0.58
CA TYR A 276 14.17 -17.84 -1.00
C TYR A 276 15.42 -18.70 -1.21
N TRP A 277 16.49 -18.15 -1.79
CA TRP A 277 17.81 -18.82 -1.86
C TRP A 277 18.38 -19.17 -0.48
N ALA A 278 18.22 -18.31 0.53
CA ALA A 278 18.78 -18.58 1.84
C ALA A 278 18.01 -19.69 2.60
N PHE A 279 16.69 -19.78 2.42
CA PHE A 279 15.82 -20.61 3.28
C PHE A 279 15.02 -21.70 2.55
N GLY A 280 14.90 -21.65 1.22
CA GLY A 280 14.15 -22.61 0.43
C GLY A 280 12.69 -22.73 0.88
N GLN A 281 12.19 -23.97 0.97
CA GLN A 281 10.81 -24.26 1.41
C GLN A 281 10.52 -23.93 2.89
N ASP A 282 11.57 -23.73 3.70
CA ASP A 282 11.49 -23.54 5.16
C ASP A 282 11.50 -22.05 5.56
N VAL A 283 11.41 -21.16 4.59
CA VAL A 283 11.20 -19.74 4.85
C VAL A 283 9.87 -19.51 5.58
N GLU A 284 9.88 -18.61 6.56
CA GLU A 284 8.69 -18.19 7.29
C GLU A 284 7.98 -17.09 6.51
N ASP A 285 6.72 -16.82 6.87
CA ASP A 285 5.90 -15.77 6.23
C ASP A 285 6.44 -14.33 6.40
N ASN A 286 7.42 -14.16 7.29
CA ASN A 286 8.24 -12.95 7.39
C ASN A 286 9.71 -13.35 7.48
N VAL A 287 10.48 -13.06 6.44
CA VAL A 287 11.89 -13.47 6.33
C VAL A 287 12.78 -12.91 7.45
N LEU A 288 12.45 -11.76 8.05
CA LEU A 288 13.20 -11.22 9.19
C LEU A 288 13.10 -12.12 10.42
N VAL A 289 12.07 -12.96 10.52
CA VAL A 289 11.91 -13.93 11.61
C VAL A 289 12.86 -15.12 11.45
N ASN A 290 13.21 -15.51 10.22
CA ASN A 290 14.21 -16.54 9.94
C ASN A 290 15.64 -16.11 10.29
N LEU A 291 15.93 -14.82 10.19
CA LEU A 291 17.22 -14.23 10.53
C LEU A 291 17.38 -14.14 12.06
N LYS A 292 18.54 -14.54 12.56
CA LYS A 292 18.84 -14.53 14.01
C LYS A 292 20.12 -13.78 14.37
N ARG A 293 21.03 -13.54 13.42
CA ARG A 293 22.32 -12.91 13.68
C ARG A 293 22.70 -11.88 12.60
N PRO A 294 23.38 -10.79 12.97
CA PRO A 294 23.62 -10.33 14.35
C PRO A 294 22.32 -9.85 15.02
N GLU A 295 22.09 -10.22 16.29
CA GLU A 295 20.79 -10.05 16.97
C GLU A 295 20.30 -8.61 17.03
N TRP A 296 21.20 -7.67 17.36
CA TRP A 296 20.86 -6.24 17.44
C TRP A 296 20.36 -5.67 16.11
N LEU A 297 20.92 -6.12 14.99
CA LEU A 297 20.56 -5.63 13.66
C LEU A 297 19.19 -6.16 13.23
N ILE A 298 18.90 -7.42 13.55
CA ILE A 298 17.58 -8.01 13.29
C ILE A 298 16.52 -7.40 14.21
N ALA A 299 16.86 -7.13 15.48
CA ALA A 299 15.99 -6.40 16.40
C ALA A 299 15.70 -5.00 15.84
N ALA A 300 16.72 -4.26 15.41
CA ALA A 300 16.56 -2.94 14.79
C ALA A 300 15.68 -3.01 13.54
N ALA A 301 15.88 -3.98 12.64
CA ALA A 301 15.04 -4.16 11.45
C ALA A 301 13.57 -4.41 11.80
N ASN A 302 13.29 -5.25 12.82
CA ASN A 302 11.93 -5.46 13.29
C ASN A 302 11.31 -4.18 13.86
N LEU A 303 12.08 -3.35 14.58
CA LEU A 303 11.62 -2.05 15.07
C LEU A 303 11.39 -1.06 13.92
N MET A 304 12.22 -1.06 12.88
CA MET A 304 12.02 -0.26 11.66
C MET A 304 10.70 -0.63 10.98
N VAL A 305 10.35 -1.92 10.92
CA VAL A 305 9.05 -2.36 10.41
C VAL A 305 7.91 -1.81 11.27
N VAL A 306 8.02 -1.89 12.60
CA VAL A 306 7.01 -1.32 13.53
C VAL A 306 6.80 0.18 13.26
N VAL A 307 7.88 0.97 13.18
CA VAL A 307 7.81 2.42 12.91
C VAL A 307 7.23 2.71 11.53
N HIS A 308 7.68 1.99 10.50
CA HIS A 308 7.13 2.11 9.15
C HIS A 308 5.61 1.86 9.16
N VAL A 309 5.17 0.74 9.72
CA VAL A 309 3.77 0.32 9.68
C VAL A 309 2.89 1.30 10.46
N ILE A 310 3.39 1.87 11.57
CA ILE A 310 2.72 2.97 12.27
C ILE A 310 2.48 4.17 11.34
N GLY A 311 3.53 4.62 10.65
CA GLY A 311 3.42 5.75 9.71
C GLY A 311 2.48 5.45 8.53
N SER A 312 2.64 4.30 7.89
CA SER A 312 1.87 3.90 6.71
C SER A 312 0.39 3.67 7.03
N TYR A 313 0.06 3.07 8.18
CA TYR A 313 -1.33 2.89 8.61
C TYR A 313 -2.04 4.24 8.80
N GLN A 314 -1.41 5.19 9.51
CA GLN A 314 -2.04 6.47 9.80
C GLN A 314 -2.15 7.34 8.52
N ALA A 315 -1.11 7.37 7.70
CA ALA A 315 -1.05 8.21 6.50
C ALA A 315 -1.89 7.67 5.33
N CYS A 316 -1.87 6.35 5.09
CA CYS A 316 -2.51 5.75 3.92
C CYS A 316 -3.88 5.16 4.23
N ILE A 317 -4.13 4.72 5.46
CA ILE A 317 -5.32 3.91 5.76
C ILE A 317 -6.36 4.64 6.58
N PHE A 318 -6.00 5.20 7.72
CA PHE A 318 -6.97 5.89 8.57
C PHE A 318 -7.61 7.08 7.81
N VAL A 319 -6.79 7.89 7.15
CA VAL A 319 -7.25 9.00 6.32
C VAL A 319 -8.06 8.51 5.11
N GLY A 320 -7.60 7.44 4.43
CA GLY A 320 -8.32 6.86 3.29
C GLY A 320 -9.68 6.29 3.66
N MET A 321 -9.77 5.57 4.77
CA MET A 321 -11.01 4.96 5.26
C MET A 321 -12.00 6.00 5.78
N PHE A 322 -11.55 6.99 6.57
CA PHE A 322 -12.42 8.08 7.03
C PHE A 322 -12.94 8.93 5.86
N ILE A 323 -12.09 9.25 4.88
CA ILE A 323 -12.51 9.97 3.68
C ILE A 323 -13.50 9.14 2.87
N MET A 324 -13.29 7.83 2.75
CA MET A 324 -14.19 6.94 2.02
C MET A 324 -15.57 6.80 2.71
N PHE A 325 -15.61 6.67 4.03
CA PHE A 325 -16.86 6.69 4.78
C PHE A 325 -17.57 8.04 4.66
N ALA A 326 -16.83 9.14 4.78
CA ALA A 326 -17.38 10.49 4.60
C ALA A 326 -17.92 10.71 3.17
N SER A 327 -17.22 10.24 2.14
CA SER A 327 -17.67 10.34 0.74
C SER A 327 -18.87 9.44 0.44
N THR A 328 -18.97 8.28 1.10
CA THR A 328 -20.14 7.40 0.98
C THR A 328 -21.38 8.02 1.64
N ILE A 329 -21.21 8.65 2.81
CA ILE A 329 -22.29 9.40 3.49
C ILE A 329 -22.70 10.62 2.64
N GLY A 330 -21.73 11.37 2.09
CA GLY A 330 -21.99 12.50 1.19
C GLY A 330 -22.69 12.07 -0.11
N GLY A 331 -22.23 10.99 -0.73
CA GLY A 331 -22.83 10.37 -1.91
C GLY A 331 -24.26 9.88 -1.63
N LEU A 332 -24.48 9.20 -0.51
CA LEU A 332 -25.82 8.77 -0.09
C LEU A 332 -26.73 9.97 0.19
N ARG A 333 -26.22 11.02 0.84
CA ARG A 333 -26.97 12.26 1.07
C ARG A 333 -27.36 12.95 -0.24
N ASN A 334 -26.47 12.96 -1.23
CA ASN A 334 -26.77 13.52 -2.56
C ASN A 334 -27.79 12.65 -3.30
N ILE A 335 -27.70 11.32 -3.22
CA ILE A 335 -28.71 10.41 -3.78
C ILE A 335 -30.08 10.62 -3.13
N ILE A 336 -30.13 10.78 -1.80
CA ILE A 336 -31.38 11.07 -1.07
C ILE A 336 -31.95 12.43 -1.49
N LYS A 337 -31.09 13.45 -1.60
CA LYS A 337 -31.49 14.79 -2.02
C LYS A 337 -32.01 14.81 -3.46
N ASP A 338 -31.33 14.14 -4.38
CA ASP A 338 -31.80 13.97 -5.76
C ASP A 338 -33.11 13.17 -5.80
N SER A 339 -33.24 12.09 -5.02
CA SER A 339 -34.49 11.32 -4.93
C SER A 339 -35.67 12.14 -4.42
N SER A 340 -35.42 13.11 -3.53
CA SER A 340 -36.44 14.01 -3.00
C SER A 340 -36.91 15.08 -3.99
N THR A 341 -36.21 15.25 -5.12
CA THR A 341 -36.61 16.16 -6.21
C THR A 341 -37.38 15.46 -7.33
N TYR A 342 -37.56 14.14 -7.28
CA TYR A 342 -38.40 13.44 -8.24
C TYR A 342 -39.88 13.68 -7.95
N SER A 343 -40.59 14.24 -8.95
CA SER A 343 -42.03 14.50 -8.99
C SER A 343 -42.88 13.22 -9.06
N PHE A 344 -42.61 12.23 -8.21
CA PHE A 344 -43.54 11.12 -7.96
C PHE A 344 -44.44 11.39 -6.74
N TYR A 345 -44.08 12.40 -5.93
CA TYR A 345 -44.82 12.88 -4.75
C TYR A 345 -44.97 14.41 -4.72
N GLN A 346 -45.09 15.05 -5.89
CA GLN A 346 -45.82 16.30 -6.07
C GLN A 346 -46.95 16.02 -7.05
#